data_AF-A0A085N0D6-F1
#
_entry.id   AF-A0A085N0D6-F1
#
_cell.length_a   1.000
_cell.length_b   1.000
_cell.length_c   1.000
_cell.angle_alpha   90.00
_cell.angle_beta   90.00
_cell.angle_gamma   90.00
#
_symmetry.space_group_name_H-M   'P 1'
#
loop_
_entity.id
_entity.type
_entity.pdbx_description
1 polymer ?
#
loop_
_entity_poly.entity_id
_entity_poly.type
_entity_poly.pdbx_seq_one_letter_code
_entity_poly.pdbx_strand_id
1 'polypeptide(L)'
;MVVAFPLFKLVALFVGHVSRPIANQLKNGAKRSHAFRRYVCLPIAQRDSMVVAFPLFKLVALFVRQVSRPIANQLKNGAKRSHAFRRYVCLPIAQLYHRVDVTKKMLMMGFGKPAKVPSLTEESAVELGADILGEVIVYSIAATLFTLEYMRTSEKARVKEELLLNRISNLEDKISELALSAERNEAVLRSMERLVKEKSSSLSWWKGGKPSSASENDQKEGGTEK
;
A
#
# COMPACT_ATOMS: atom_id res chain seq x y z
N MET A 1 31.52 31.70 -15.60
CA MET A 1 31.01 30.87 -14.47
C MET A 1 29.64 31.44 -14.09
N VAL A 2 28.57 30.63 -13.95
CA VAL A 2 27.34 30.86 -13.12
C VAL A 2 26.09 30.09 -13.59
N VAL A 3 25.97 29.62 -14.84
CA VAL A 3 24.65 29.11 -15.34
C VAL A 3 24.42 27.58 -15.24
N ALA A 4 25.40 26.78 -14.77
CA ALA A 4 25.25 25.32 -14.66
C ALA A 4 24.74 24.83 -13.29
N PHE A 5 24.72 25.70 -12.27
CA PHE A 5 24.21 25.40 -10.93
C PHE A 5 22.67 25.42 -10.74
N PRO A 6 21.84 26.18 -11.50
CA PRO A 6 20.43 26.34 -11.17
C PRO A 6 19.63 25.07 -11.44
N LEU A 7 19.88 24.33 -12.54
CA LEU A 7 19.15 23.08 -12.84
C LEU A 7 19.43 21.99 -11.81
N PHE A 8 20.69 21.82 -11.39
CA PHE A 8 21.06 20.83 -10.39
C PHE A 8 20.54 21.21 -8.99
N LYS A 9 20.56 22.50 -8.63
CA LYS A 9 19.92 22.99 -7.39
C LYS A 9 18.40 22.87 -7.43
N LEU A 10 17.75 23.09 -8.58
CA LEU A 10 16.30 22.96 -8.72
C LEU A 10 15.88 21.51 -8.57
N VAL A 11 16.57 20.58 -9.24
CA VAL A 11 16.34 19.13 -9.10
C VAL A 11 16.67 18.66 -7.69
N ALA A 12 17.77 19.12 -7.09
CA ALA A 12 18.14 18.75 -5.72
C ALA A 12 17.22 19.38 -4.64
N LEU A 13 16.69 20.59 -4.87
CA LEU A 13 15.68 21.20 -4.00
C LEU A 13 14.35 20.46 -4.13
N PHE A 14 13.94 20.09 -5.35
CA PHE A 14 12.73 19.31 -5.57
C PHE A 14 12.86 17.92 -4.91
N VAL A 15 13.98 17.22 -5.13
CA VAL A 15 14.31 15.96 -4.46
C VAL A 15 14.43 16.15 -2.95
N GLY A 16 14.96 17.26 -2.44
CA GLY A 16 15.06 17.53 -1.00
C GLY A 16 13.72 17.80 -0.33
N HIS A 17 12.85 18.59 -0.96
CA HIS A 17 11.50 18.89 -0.47
C HIS A 17 10.57 17.67 -0.55
N VAL A 18 10.79 16.78 -1.53
CA VAL A 18 9.96 15.61 -1.80
C VAL A 18 10.48 14.35 -1.10
N SER A 19 11.79 14.09 -1.09
CA SER A 19 12.37 12.86 -0.50
C SER A 19 12.43 12.88 1.02
N ARG A 20 12.53 14.04 1.68
CA ARG A 20 12.53 14.12 3.16
C ARG A 20 11.21 13.62 3.78
N PRO A 21 10.02 14.06 3.32
CA PRO A 21 8.76 13.52 3.83
C PRO A 21 8.55 12.04 3.47
N ILE A 22 8.96 11.60 2.28
CA ILE A 22 8.86 10.19 1.85
C ILE A 22 9.77 9.28 2.68
N ALA A 23 11.01 9.67 2.95
CA ALA A 23 11.94 8.85 3.73
C ALA A 23 11.46 8.67 5.19
N ASN A 24 10.89 9.70 5.79
CA ASN A 24 10.31 9.61 7.13
C ASN A 24 9.05 8.72 7.15
N GLN A 25 8.23 8.76 6.11
CA GLN A 25 7.00 7.95 6.02
C GLN A 25 7.24 6.50 5.58
N LEU A 26 8.23 6.23 4.72
CA LEU A 26 8.68 4.87 4.40
C LEU A 26 9.34 4.19 5.61
N LYS A 27 10.03 4.93 6.47
CA LYS A 27 10.59 4.42 7.72
C LYS A 27 9.51 4.01 8.72
N ASN A 28 8.37 4.71 8.72
CA ASN A 28 7.19 4.37 9.53
C ASN A 28 6.37 3.21 8.93
N GLY A 29 6.25 3.14 7.59
CA GLY A 29 5.56 2.03 6.89
C GLY A 29 6.34 0.71 6.85
N ALA A 30 7.68 0.75 6.78
CA ALA A 30 8.53 -0.44 6.80
C ALA A 30 8.56 -1.15 8.17
N LYS A 31 8.09 -0.49 9.25
CA LYS A 31 7.96 -1.08 10.58
C LYS A 31 6.78 -2.06 10.73
N ARG A 32 5.92 -2.22 9.70
CA ARG A 32 4.67 -3.02 9.79
C ARG A 32 4.58 -4.22 8.83
N SER A 33 5.66 -4.66 8.18
CA SER A 33 5.59 -5.83 7.28
C SER A 33 6.73 -6.83 7.45
N HIS A 34 6.45 -7.92 8.19
CA HIS A 34 7.29 -9.12 8.28
C HIS A 34 7.44 -9.87 6.92
N ALA A 35 6.69 -9.50 5.89
CA ALA A 35 6.69 -10.18 4.58
C ALA A 35 7.86 -9.78 3.67
N PHE A 36 8.51 -8.64 3.91
CA PHE A 36 9.59 -8.12 3.05
C PHE A 36 10.91 -8.90 3.20
N ARG A 37 11.12 -9.58 4.34
CA ARG A 37 12.36 -10.29 4.65
C ARG A 37 12.54 -11.60 3.89
N ARG A 38 11.49 -12.09 3.20
CA ARG A 38 11.50 -13.38 2.49
C ARG A 38 11.62 -13.28 0.96
N TYR A 39 11.50 -12.08 0.38
CA TYR A 39 11.50 -11.87 -1.08
C TYR A 39 12.87 -11.54 -1.70
N VAL A 40 13.88 -11.26 -0.87
CA VAL A 40 15.19 -10.74 -1.33
C VAL A 40 16.22 -11.85 -1.58
N CYS A 41 15.95 -13.11 -1.17
CA CYS A 41 16.95 -14.20 -1.18
C CYS A 41 16.50 -15.48 -1.90
N LEU A 42 15.76 -15.43 -3.02
CA LEU A 42 15.62 -16.59 -3.90
C LEU A 42 16.05 -16.27 -5.35
N PRO A 43 16.77 -17.21 -6.01
CA PRO A 43 17.42 -17.00 -7.30
C PRO A 43 16.41 -16.79 -8.43
N ILE A 44 16.91 -16.15 -9.49
CA ILE A 44 16.22 -15.47 -10.60
C ILE A 44 15.42 -16.39 -11.54
N ALA A 45 15.27 -17.68 -11.24
CA ALA A 45 14.58 -18.63 -12.11
C ALA A 45 13.17 -18.93 -11.60
N GLN A 46 12.18 -18.75 -12.49
CA GLN A 46 10.78 -19.14 -12.35
C GLN A 46 9.89 -18.19 -11.52
N ARG A 47 9.19 -17.28 -12.21
CA ARG A 47 8.06 -16.53 -11.64
C ARG A 47 6.98 -16.26 -12.70
N ASP A 48 6.33 -17.32 -13.13
CA ASP A 48 4.96 -17.25 -13.65
C ASP A 48 3.99 -17.33 -12.46
N SER A 49 2.89 -16.58 -12.52
CA SER A 49 1.87 -16.41 -11.46
C SER A 49 2.16 -15.38 -10.35
N MET A 50 2.25 -14.09 -10.71
CA MET A 50 1.81 -12.98 -9.84
C MET A 50 1.53 -11.72 -10.67
N VAL A 51 0.45 -11.75 -11.47
CA VAL A 51 0.20 -10.80 -12.57
C VAL A 51 -0.62 -9.57 -12.14
N VAL A 52 -0.57 -9.11 -10.88
CA VAL A 52 -1.31 -7.88 -10.49
C VAL A 52 -0.45 -6.80 -9.79
N ALA A 53 0.59 -7.16 -9.03
CA ALA A 53 1.59 -6.20 -8.51
C ALA A 53 2.84 -6.05 -9.40
N PHE A 54 3.17 -7.11 -10.15
CA PHE A 54 4.25 -7.15 -11.14
C PHE A 54 3.99 -6.35 -12.44
N PRO A 55 2.75 -6.17 -12.94
CA PRO A 55 2.47 -5.44 -14.17
C PRO A 55 2.75 -3.94 -14.05
N LEU A 56 2.42 -3.30 -12.93
CA LEU A 56 2.63 -1.85 -12.79
C LEU A 56 4.12 -1.49 -12.82
N PHE A 57 4.96 -2.22 -12.09
CA PHE A 57 6.40 -1.99 -12.12
C PHE A 57 6.99 -2.25 -13.52
N LYS A 58 6.57 -3.32 -14.19
CA LYS A 58 7.00 -3.61 -15.56
C LYS A 58 6.49 -2.58 -16.58
N LEU A 59 5.27 -2.08 -16.42
CA LEU A 59 4.70 -1.03 -17.28
C LEU A 59 5.42 0.30 -17.09
N VAL A 60 5.70 0.69 -15.85
CA VAL A 60 6.51 1.88 -15.55
C VAL A 60 7.92 1.73 -16.12
N ALA A 61 8.55 0.56 -15.95
CA ALA A 61 9.88 0.30 -16.50
C ALA A 61 9.92 0.33 -18.04
N LEU A 62 8.88 -0.18 -18.71
CA LEU A 62 8.76 -0.13 -20.17
C LEU A 62 8.45 1.29 -20.67
N PHE A 63 7.54 2.00 -20.02
CA PHE A 63 7.17 3.37 -20.38
C PHE A 63 8.35 4.33 -20.23
N VAL A 64 9.13 4.19 -19.16
CA VAL A 64 10.37 4.96 -18.98
C VAL A 64 11.31 4.72 -20.15
N ARG A 65 11.55 3.45 -20.54
CA ARG A 65 12.42 3.16 -21.69
C ARG A 65 11.90 3.75 -23.01
N GLN A 66 10.59 3.74 -23.23
CA GLN A 66 9.98 4.25 -24.46
C GLN A 66 9.93 5.77 -24.54
N VAL A 67 9.82 6.48 -23.42
CA VAL A 67 9.84 7.94 -23.39
C VAL A 67 11.26 8.49 -23.32
N SER A 68 12.19 7.78 -22.67
CA SER A 68 13.60 8.19 -22.58
C SER A 68 14.30 8.19 -23.94
N ARG A 69 14.01 7.22 -24.82
CA ARG A 69 14.62 7.13 -26.16
C ARG A 69 14.37 8.36 -27.06
N PRO A 70 13.12 8.81 -27.30
CA PRO A 70 12.86 9.98 -28.13
C PRO A 70 13.39 11.27 -27.51
N ILE A 71 13.35 11.40 -26.17
CA ILE A 71 13.89 12.56 -25.47
C ILE A 71 15.42 12.60 -25.59
N ALA A 72 16.10 11.48 -25.41
CA ALA A 72 17.54 11.39 -25.58
C ALA A 72 17.96 11.73 -27.02
N ASN A 73 17.23 11.25 -28.04
CA ASN A 73 17.49 11.59 -29.44
C ASN A 73 17.31 13.10 -29.72
N GLN A 74 16.29 13.72 -29.12
CA GLN A 74 16.10 15.18 -29.21
C GLN A 74 17.23 15.96 -28.53
N LEU A 75 17.69 15.48 -27.37
CA LEU A 75 18.83 16.07 -26.65
C LEU A 75 20.14 15.91 -27.43
N LYS A 76 20.36 14.77 -28.09
CA LYS A 76 21.50 14.53 -29.00
C LYS A 76 21.47 15.51 -30.18
N ASN A 77 20.31 15.71 -30.80
CA ASN A 77 20.13 16.68 -31.88
C ASN A 77 20.33 18.13 -31.39
N GLY A 78 19.87 18.45 -30.18
CA GLY A 78 20.08 19.76 -29.56
C GLY A 78 21.55 20.05 -29.21
N ALA A 79 22.30 19.03 -28.78
CA ALA A 79 23.73 19.13 -28.51
C ALA A 79 24.58 19.28 -29.78
N LYS A 80 24.11 18.75 -30.92
CA LYS A 80 24.73 19.00 -32.23
C LYS A 80 24.45 20.41 -32.74
N ARG A 81 23.25 20.95 -32.49
CA ARG A 81 22.86 22.32 -32.90
C ARG A 81 23.48 23.41 -32.05
N SER A 82 23.77 23.15 -30.78
CA SER A 82 24.28 24.17 -29.86
C SER A 82 25.53 23.71 -29.09
N HIS A 83 26.65 24.38 -29.39
CA HIS A 83 27.93 24.15 -28.70
C HIS A 83 27.86 24.51 -27.20
N ALA A 84 27.05 25.51 -26.84
CA ALA A 84 26.84 25.89 -25.44
C ALA A 84 26.22 24.75 -24.63
N PHE A 85 25.14 24.14 -25.11
CA PHE A 85 24.49 23.04 -24.42
C PHE A 85 25.42 21.83 -24.26
N ARG A 86 26.15 21.50 -25.33
CA ARG A 86 27.19 20.46 -25.31
C ARG A 86 28.22 20.70 -24.19
N ARG A 87 28.85 21.88 -24.18
CA ARG A 87 29.94 22.21 -23.23
C ARG A 87 29.46 22.37 -21.79
N TYR A 88 28.30 23.00 -21.57
CA TYR A 88 27.83 23.37 -20.24
C TYR A 88 27.00 22.30 -19.54
N VAL A 89 26.33 21.41 -20.28
CA VAL A 89 25.42 20.42 -19.70
C VAL A 89 25.91 18.99 -19.97
N CYS A 90 26.05 18.59 -21.24
CA CYS A 90 26.36 17.20 -21.57
C CYS A 90 27.76 16.76 -21.14
N LEU A 91 28.80 17.55 -21.46
CA LEU A 91 30.19 17.21 -21.13
C LEU A 91 30.44 17.03 -19.62
N PRO A 92 30.07 17.95 -18.72
CA PRO A 92 30.34 17.77 -17.29
C PRO A 92 29.60 16.56 -16.71
N ILE A 93 28.37 16.30 -17.17
CA ILE A 93 27.58 15.14 -16.74
C ILE A 93 28.23 13.83 -17.21
N ALA A 94 28.64 13.76 -18.47
CA ALA A 94 29.29 12.58 -19.04
C ALA A 94 30.64 12.29 -18.38
N GLN A 95 31.46 13.32 -18.13
CA GLN A 95 32.76 13.16 -17.47
C GLN A 95 32.60 12.74 -16.00
N LEU A 96 31.60 13.27 -15.29
CA LEU A 96 31.27 12.84 -13.93
C LEU A 96 30.81 11.38 -13.91
N TYR A 97 29.90 11.01 -14.81
CA TYR A 97 29.41 9.64 -14.92
C TYR A 97 30.55 8.67 -15.18
N HIS A 98 31.42 8.98 -16.15
CA HIS A 98 32.57 8.15 -16.47
C HIS A 98 33.54 7.98 -15.29
N ARG A 99 33.82 9.06 -14.54
CA ARG A 99 34.66 8.99 -13.33
C ARG A 99 34.04 8.09 -12.25
N VAL A 100 32.74 8.23 -12.02
CA VAL A 100 32.03 7.40 -11.02
C VAL A 100 32.00 5.94 -11.48
N ASP A 101 31.69 5.69 -12.74
CA ASP A 101 31.61 4.35 -13.32
C ASP A 101 32.96 3.61 -13.21
N VAL A 102 34.04 4.25 -13.68
CA VAL A 102 35.39 3.67 -13.60
C VAL A 102 35.84 3.48 -12.14
N THR A 103 35.56 4.44 -11.26
CA THR A 103 35.91 4.32 -9.84
C THR A 103 35.14 3.18 -9.17
N LYS A 104 33.84 3.06 -9.43
CA LYS A 104 33.02 1.98 -8.87
C LYS A 104 33.42 0.62 -9.42
N LYS A 105 33.73 0.53 -10.71
CA LYS A 105 34.21 -0.72 -11.32
C LYS A 105 35.52 -1.17 -10.70
N MET A 106 36.49 -0.26 -10.54
CA MET A 106 37.75 -0.58 -9.86
C MET A 106 37.56 -0.91 -8.38
N LEU A 107 36.68 -0.20 -7.69
CA LEU A 107 36.34 -0.49 -6.30
C LEU A 107 35.71 -1.87 -6.14
N MET A 108 34.80 -2.27 -7.03
CA MET A 108 34.13 -3.57 -7.00
C MET A 108 35.10 -4.72 -7.29
N MET A 109 36.13 -4.48 -8.12
CA MET A 109 37.19 -5.44 -8.39
C MET A 109 38.35 -5.37 -7.36
N GLY A 110 38.22 -4.57 -6.30
CA GLY A 110 39.20 -4.49 -5.21
C GLY A 110 40.48 -3.68 -5.52
N PHE A 111 40.60 -3.07 -6.70
CA PHE A 111 41.82 -2.38 -7.16
C PHE A 111 41.97 -0.93 -6.67
N GLY A 112 41.23 -0.52 -5.64
CA GLY A 112 41.34 0.84 -5.08
C GLY A 112 40.89 1.95 -6.05
N LYS A 113 41.31 3.19 -5.80
CA LYS A 113 40.91 4.36 -6.61
C LYS A 113 41.84 4.52 -7.84
N PRO A 114 41.30 4.70 -9.05
CA PRO A 114 42.10 4.94 -10.26
C PRO A 114 42.85 6.28 -10.19
N ALA A 115 44.16 6.26 -10.44
CA ALA A 115 45.03 7.44 -10.36
C ALA A 115 44.80 8.47 -11.49
N LYS A 116 44.35 8.04 -12.68
CA LYS A 116 44.03 8.92 -13.81
C LYS A 116 43.00 8.27 -14.72
N VAL A 117 41.77 8.80 -14.73
CA VAL A 117 40.71 8.36 -15.64
C VAL A 117 40.83 9.13 -16.96
N PRO A 118 40.99 8.46 -18.11
CA PRO A 118 41.03 9.13 -19.42
C PRO A 118 39.69 9.80 -19.71
N SER A 119 39.74 11.03 -20.21
CA SER A 119 38.53 11.77 -20.60
C SER A 119 37.99 11.25 -21.92
N LEU A 120 36.67 11.05 -22.01
CA LEU A 120 36.00 10.68 -23.27
C LEU A 120 36.14 11.76 -24.34
N THR A 121 36.23 11.32 -25.60
CA THR A 121 36.09 12.13 -26.81
C THR A 121 34.78 12.92 -26.79
N GLU A 122 34.78 14.13 -27.38
CA GLU A 122 33.63 15.04 -27.33
C GLU A 122 32.33 14.42 -27.87
N GLU A 123 32.41 13.59 -28.92
CA GLU A 123 31.25 12.97 -29.54
C GLU A 123 30.60 11.92 -28.64
N SER A 124 31.38 11.01 -28.07
CA SER A 124 30.90 10.00 -27.13
C SER A 124 30.40 10.61 -25.82
N ALA A 125 31.00 11.72 -25.38
CA ALA A 125 30.55 12.47 -24.21
C ALA A 125 29.17 13.12 -24.43
N VAL A 126 28.90 13.61 -25.65
CA VAL A 126 27.57 14.13 -26.00
C VAL A 126 26.53 13.02 -25.97
N GLU A 127 26.86 11.86 -26.54
CA GLU A 127 25.92 10.76 -26.63
C GLU A 127 25.51 10.25 -25.23
N LEU A 128 26.52 9.97 -24.40
CA LEU A 128 26.32 9.51 -23.03
C LEU A 128 25.62 10.56 -22.16
N GLY A 129 26.02 11.83 -22.28
CA GLY A 129 25.42 12.92 -21.52
C GLY A 129 23.95 13.16 -21.86
N ALA A 130 23.58 13.01 -23.14
CA ALA A 130 22.19 13.16 -23.60
C ALA A 130 21.29 11.99 -23.15
N ASP A 131 21.80 10.76 -23.20
CA ASP A 131 21.06 9.58 -22.72
C ASP A 131 20.76 9.68 -21.21
N ILE A 132 21.77 10.02 -20.40
CA ILE A 132 21.61 10.17 -18.94
C ILE A 132 20.66 11.32 -18.61
N LEU A 133 20.80 12.47 -19.28
CA LEU A 133 19.95 13.62 -19.04
C LEU A 133 18.48 13.33 -19.39
N GLY A 134 18.23 12.60 -20.48
CA GLY A 134 16.90 12.14 -20.86
C GLY A 134 16.26 11.23 -19.81
N GLU A 135 17.02 10.26 -19.29
CA GLU A 135 16.55 9.38 -18.22
C GLU A 135 16.24 10.15 -16.93
N VAL A 136 17.10 11.10 -16.52
CA VAL A 136 16.89 11.91 -15.32
C VAL A 136 15.62 12.76 -15.43
N ILE A 137 15.36 13.37 -16.60
CA ILE A 137 14.15 14.17 -16.82
C ILE A 137 12.90 13.28 -16.68
N VAL A 138 12.86 12.13 -17.34
CA VAL A 138 11.71 11.21 -17.28
C VAL A 138 11.51 10.69 -15.85
N TYR A 139 12.58 10.30 -15.17
CA TYR A 139 12.50 9.86 -13.77
C TYR A 139 12.01 10.96 -12.83
N SER A 140 12.41 12.22 -13.05
CA SER A 140 11.96 13.34 -12.21
C SER A 140 10.45 13.59 -12.32
N ILE A 141 9.91 13.54 -13.53
CA ILE A 141 8.48 13.72 -13.79
C ILE A 141 7.70 12.53 -13.20
N ALA A 142 8.17 11.31 -13.44
CA ALA A 142 7.54 10.11 -12.91
C ALA A 142 7.54 10.08 -11.37
N ALA A 143 8.67 10.41 -10.73
CA ALA A 143 8.77 10.46 -9.27
C ALA A 143 7.87 11.53 -8.66
N THR A 144 7.74 12.69 -9.34
CA THR A 144 6.85 13.77 -8.90
C THR A 144 5.40 13.34 -8.96
N LEU A 145 4.94 12.82 -10.09
CA LEU A 145 3.56 12.35 -10.26
C LEU A 145 3.23 11.20 -9.30
N PHE A 146 4.14 10.24 -9.17
CA PHE A 146 3.99 9.12 -8.24
C PHE A 146 3.84 9.60 -6.80
N THR A 147 4.66 10.58 -6.38
CA THR A 147 4.56 11.12 -5.02
C THR A 147 3.22 11.80 -4.78
N LEU A 148 2.76 12.63 -5.72
CA LEU A 148 1.49 13.33 -5.60
C LEU A 148 0.31 12.34 -5.50
N GLU A 149 0.32 11.29 -6.31
CA GLU A 149 -0.72 10.26 -6.27
C GLU A 149 -0.63 9.40 -5.01
N TYR A 150 0.58 9.12 -4.53
CA TYR A 150 0.80 8.41 -3.27
C TYR A 150 0.25 9.22 -2.08
N MET A 151 0.52 10.52 -2.02
CA MET A 151 -0.04 11.40 -0.99
C MET A 151 -1.57 11.37 -1.01
N ARG A 152 -2.18 11.52 -2.21
CA ARG A 152 -3.63 11.45 -2.38
C ARG A 152 -4.23 10.10 -2.00
N THR A 153 -3.54 9.01 -2.31
CA THR A 153 -4.02 7.65 -2.04
C THR A 153 -3.90 7.29 -0.56
N SER A 154 -2.85 7.79 0.11
CA SER A 154 -2.61 7.51 1.53
C SER A 154 -3.73 8.02 2.44
N GLU A 155 -4.25 9.22 2.19
CA GLU A 155 -5.38 9.78 2.96
C GLU A 155 -6.66 8.97 2.74
N LYS A 156 -6.94 8.56 1.50
CA LYS A 156 -8.11 7.72 1.19
C LYS A 156 -8.03 6.33 1.84
N ALA A 157 -6.83 5.79 1.99
CA ALA A 157 -6.63 4.51 2.68
C ALA A 157 -6.90 4.65 4.19
N ARG A 158 -6.43 5.74 4.81
CA ARG A 158 -6.61 6.01 6.24
C ARG A 158 -8.08 6.21 6.61
N VAL A 159 -8.82 7.00 5.83
CA VAL A 159 -10.25 7.22 6.05
C VAL A 159 -11.04 5.92 5.93
N LYS A 160 -10.67 5.04 4.99
CA LYS A 160 -11.31 3.71 4.87
C LYS A 160 -11.04 2.83 6.09
N GLU A 161 -9.83 2.85 6.63
CA GLU A 161 -9.47 2.11 7.85
C GLU A 161 -10.27 2.62 9.06
N GLU A 162 -10.35 3.94 9.25
CA GLU A 162 -11.14 4.57 10.31
C GLU A 162 -12.65 4.20 10.18
N LEU A 163 -13.21 4.21 8.96
CA LEU A 163 -14.58 3.79 8.71
C LEU A 163 -14.83 2.31 9.03
N LEU A 164 -13.87 1.43 8.75
CA LEU A 164 -13.98 0.01 9.08
C LEU A 164 -13.95 -0.21 10.60
N LEU A 165 -13.07 0.48 11.32
CA LEU A 165 -13.02 0.41 12.78
C LEU A 165 -14.31 0.91 13.42
N ASN A 166 -14.87 2.03 12.95
CA ASN A 166 -16.15 2.53 13.42
C ASN A 166 -17.31 1.55 13.16
N ARG A 167 -17.29 0.84 12.01
CA ARG A 167 -18.29 -0.20 11.72
C ARG A 167 -18.18 -1.39 12.69
N ILE A 168 -16.96 -1.81 13.03
CA ILE A 168 -16.75 -2.91 13.98
C ILE A 168 -17.27 -2.51 15.36
N SER A 169 -16.89 -1.32 15.87
CA SER A 169 -17.37 -0.81 17.16
C SER A 169 -18.91 -0.75 17.23
N ASN A 170 -19.56 -0.23 16.18
CA ASN A 170 -21.03 -0.15 16.13
C ASN A 170 -21.70 -1.55 16.13
N LEU A 171 -21.06 -2.54 15.52
CA LEU A 171 -21.56 -3.92 15.57
C LEU A 171 -21.39 -4.53 16.97
N GLU A 172 -20.26 -4.27 17.64
CA GLU A 172 -20.02 -4.70 19.03
C GLU A 172 -21.02 -4.06 20.01
N ASP A 173 -21.33 -2.78 19.84
CA ASP A 173 -22.34 -2.07 20.64
C ASP A 173 -23.73 -2.69 20.45
N LYS A 174 -24.12 -2.96 19.20
CA LYS A 174 -25.40 -3.61 18.88
C LYS A 174 -25.51 -5.02 19.45
N ILE A 175 -24.42 -5.80 19.40
CA ILE A 175 -24.39 -7.14 20.00
C ILE A 175 -24.59 -7.03 21.52
N SER A 176 -23.93 -6.07 22.16
CA SER A 176 -24.05 -5.84 23.61
C SER A 176 -25.46 -5.41 24.01
N GLU A 177 -26.08 -4.51 23.24
CA GLU A 177 -27.46 -4.08 23.46
C GLU A 177 -28.47 -5.23 23.28
N LEU A 178 -28.28 -6.06 22.25
CA LEU A 178 -29.10 -7.26 22.02
C LEU A 178 -28.95 -8.27 23.16
N ALA A 179 -27.72 -8.48 23.66
CA ALA A 179 -27.47 -9.38 24.79
C ALA A 179 -28.19 -8.89 26.07
N LEU A 180 -28.12 -7.60 26.37
CA LEU A 180 -28.86 -7.00 27.50
C LEU A 180 -30.37 -7.12 27.33
N SER A 181 -30.87 -6.97 26.10
CA SER A 181 -32.29 -7.11 25.80
C SER A 181 -32.77 -8.56 25.97
N ALA A 182 -31.95 -9.53 25.57
CA ALA A 182 -32.21 -10.95 25.80
C ALA A 182 -32.27 -11.27 27.30
N GLU A 183 -31.31 -10.77 28.08
CA GLU A 183 -31.29 -10.97 29.54
C GLU A 183 -32.53 -10.36 30.22
N ARG A 184 -32.96 -9.16 29.79
CA ARG A 184 -34.22 -8.54 30.26
C ARG A 184 -35.42 -9.41 29.93
N ASN A 185 -35.51 -9.92 28.70
CA ASN A 185 -36.62 -10.77 28.28
C ASN A 185 -36.68 -12.06 29.11
N GLU A 186 -35.54 -12.67 29.40
CA GLU A 186 -35.47 -13.84 30.30
C GLU A 186 -35.92 -13.50 31.73
N ALA A 187 -35.52 -12.35 32.27
CA ALA A 187 -35.96 -11.92 33.59
C ALA A 187 -37.49 -11.71 33.66
N VAL A 188 -38.07 -11.13 32.61
CA VAL A 188 -39.52 -10.97 32.46
C VAL A 188 -40.22 -12.33 32.38
N LEU A 189 -39.69 -13.27 31.57
CA LEU A 189 -40.23 -14.63 31.48
C LEU A 189 -40.24 -15.33 32.85
N ARG A 190 -39.13 -15.28 33.60
CA ARG A 190 -39.05 -15.85 34.96
C ARG A 190 -40.07 -15.22 35.93
N SER A 191 -40.35 -13.92 35.78
CA SER A 191 -41.37 -13.25 36.61
C SER A 191 -42.79 -13.70 36.26
N MET A 192 -43.08 -13.87 34.97
CA MET A 192 -44.36 -14.36 34.48
C MET A 192 -44.60 -15.81 34.93
N GLU A 193 -43.60 -16.68 34.85
CA GLU A 193 -43.69 -18.06 35.33
C GLU A 193 -44.06 -18.15 36.81
N ARG A 194 -43.50 -17.27 37.66
CA ARG A 194 -43.84 -17.21 39.09
C ARG A 194 -45.31 -16.84 39.29
N LEU A 195 -45.81 -15.82 38.58
CA LEU A 195 -47.21 -15.40 38.65
C LEU A 195 -48.17 -16.49 38.14
N VAL A 196 -47.79 -17.20 37.06
CA VAL A 196 -48.57 -18.34 36.54
C VAL A 196 -48.61 -19.47 37.57
N LYS A 197 -47.49 -19.79 38.22
CA LYS A 197 -47.42 -20.83 39.26
C LYS A 197 -48.27 -20.48 40.49
N GLU A 198 -48.20 -19.22 40.95
CA GLU A 198 -49.03 -18.72 42.05
C GLU A 198 -50.52 -18.81 41.70
N LYS A 199 -50.92 -18.33 40.52
CA LYS A 199 -52.31 -18.40 40.07
C LYS A 199 -52.80 -19.84 39.86
N SER A 200 -51.95 -20.73 39.37
CA SER A 200 -52.25 -22.16 39.22
C SER A 200 -52.44 -22.86 40.57
N SER A 201 -51.60 -22.57 41.56
CA SER A 201 -51.77 -23.04 42.95
C SER A 201 -53.03 -22.44 43.60
N SER A 202 -53.36 -21.20 43.24
CA SER A 202 -54.62 -20.59 43.65
C SER A 202 -55.81 -21.35 43.06
N LEU A 203 -55.75 -21.66 41.77
CA LEU A 203 -56.82 -22.40 41.10
C LEU A 203 -56.96 -23.84 41.62
N SER A 204 -55.87 -24.50 42.03
CA SER A 204 -55.91 -25.88 42.54
C SER A 204 -56.56 -25.99 43.92
N TRP A 205 -56.41 -25.00 44.82
CA TRP A 205 -57.13 -25.01 46.10
C TRP A 205 -58.64 -24.83 45.92
N TRP A 206 -59.08 -23.98 44.98
CA TRP A 206 -60.50 -23.86 44.64
C TRP A 206 -61.07 -25.16 44.07
N LYS A 207 -60.24 -25.97 43.38
CA LYS A 207 -60.65 -27.24 42.77
C LYS A 207 -60.63 -28.41 43.76
N GLY A 208 -59.76 -28.39 44.77
CA GLY A 208 -59.65 -29.43 45.81
C GLY A 208 -60.74 -29.43 46.89
N GLY A 209 -61.60 -28.40 46.92
CA GLY A 209 -62.71 -28.29 47.87
C GLY A 209 -64.06 -28.87 47.42
N LYS A 210 -64.15 -29.55 46.25
CA LYS A 210 -65.39 -30.19 45.79
C LYS A 210 -65.35 -31.71 46.04
N PRO A 211 -66.30 -32.29 46.79
CA PRO A 211 -66.41 -33.74 46.91
C PRO A 211 -66.86 -34.37 45.57
N SER A 212 -66.30 -35.54 45.29
CA SER A 212 -66.55 -36.39 44.13
C SER A 212 -68.00 -36.87 44.02
N SER A 213 -68.56 -36.79 42.82
CA SER A 213 -69.57 -37.74 42.32
C SER A 213 -69.27 -38.05 40.85
N ALA A 214 -69.00 -39.35 40.59
CA ALA A 214 -68.98 -40.19 39.37
C ALA A 214 -69.47 -39.56 38.02
N SER A 215 -69.04 -39.96 36.82
CA SER A 215 -68.67 -41.30 36.31
C SER A 215 -67.98 -41.19 34.93
N GLU A 216 -66.93 -41.99 34.75
CA GLU A 216 -66.65 -42.91 33.62
C GLU A 216 -67.49 -42.80 32.33
N ASN A 217 -66.84 -42.52 31.18
CA ASN A 217 -66.67 -43.51 30.11
C ASN A 217 -65.74 -43.02 28.97
N ASP A 218 -64.74 -43.87 28.71
CA ASP A 218 -64.15 -44.32 27.43
C ASP A 218 -64.43 -43.55 26.12
N GLN A 219 -63.39 -43.20 25.33
CA GLN A 219 -62.69 -44.12 24.42
C GLN A 219 -61.84 -43.36 23.36
N LYS A 220 -60.56 -43.77 23.21
CA LYS A 220 -59.62 -43.89 22.04
C LYS A 220 -59.81 -42.97 20.80
N GLU A 221 -58.81 -42.54 20.01
CA GLU A 221 -57.53 -43.08 19.47
C GLU A 221 -56.64 -41.84 19.14
N GLY A 222 -55.30 -41.81 19.09
CA GLY A 222 -54.33 -42.65 18.37
C GLY A 222 -53.56 -41.77 17.35
N GLY A 223 -52.21 -41.88 17.27
CA GLY A 223 -51.36 -41.30 16.21
C GLY A 223 -50.31 -40.29 16.72
N THR A 224 -49.12 -40.68 17.17
CA THR A 224 -47.92 -41.15 16.43
C THR A 224 -47.14 -40.03 15.71
N GLU A 225 -45.90 -39.82 16.18
CA GLU A 225 -44.67 -39.39 15.48
C GLU A 225 -44.77 -38.89 14.03
N LYS A 226 -44.28 -37.67 13.79
CA LYS A 226 -42.97 -37.41 13.17
C LYS A 226 -42.57 -35.94 13.27
#